data_AF-A0A3N1KXY4-F1
#
_entry.id   AF-A0A3N1KXY4-F1
#
_cell.length_a   1.000
_cell.length_b   1.000
_cell.length_c   1.000
_cell.angle_alpha   90.00
_cell.angle_beta   90.00
_cell.angle_gamma   90.00
#
_symmetry.space_group_name_H-M   'P 1'
#
loop_
_entity.id
_entity.type
_entity.pdbx_description
1 polymer ?
#
loop_
_entity_poly.entity_id
_entity_poly.type
_entity_poly.pdbx_seq_one_letter_code
_entity_poly.pdbx_strand_id
1 'polypeptide(L)'
;MRRLPQAIDRIVRDNPIRLISVDVFDTILLRGTRPEMARFQVVAHAQAAALAKRGVWVEADALYAARLVAARTAYRLIRTVEGEREGHLDLILGMVCAALRLDPALAPVLAEVEFECELAELTGNAPLADVLNRHHAAGIRVVFASDMYLPAGTIAGLIGRLLPQLALDGGYSSADLGVTKRGGGLFKVLLRQEQVEPGSVLHMGDSETADVATPRSMGIHVLHTPRPARWQHIHGLRQKMALLQHRAIMRRAA
;
A
#
# COMPACT_ATOMS: atom_id res chain seq x y z
N MET A 1 -13.80 -10.06 -15.44
CA MET A 1 -12.34 -9.86 -15.62
C MET A 1 -11.89 -9.78 -17.09
N ARG A 2 -12.57 -10.40 -18.08
CA ARG A 2 -12.22 -10.24 -19.53
C ARG A 2 -12.25 -8.79 -20.06
N ARG A 3 -12.88 -7.84 -19.36
CA ARG A 3 -13.01 -6.44 -19.78
C ARG A 3 -11.83 -5.54 -19.42
N LEU A 4 -10.98 -5.92 -18.45
CA LEU A 4 -9.92 -5.01 -17.96
C LEU A 4 -8.80 -4.79 -18.99
N PRO A 5 -8.20 -5.85 -19.59
CA PRO A 5 -7.22 -5.67 -20.65
C PRO A 5 -7.72 -4.80 -21.80
N GLN A 6 -8.93 -5.09 -22.27
CA GLN A 6 -9.57 -4.40 -23.40
C GLN A 6 -9.86 -2.92 -23.10
N ALA A 7 -10.16 -2.59 -21.85
CA ALA A 7 -10.37 -1.21 -21.42
C ALA A 7 -9.05 -0.43 -21.43
N ILE A 8 -7.95 -1.03 -20.96
CA ILE A 8 -6.62 -0.42 -21.02
C ILE A 8 -6.20 -0.21 -22.47
N ASP A 9 -6.29 -1.27 -23.30
CA ASP A 9 -5.95 -1.22 -24.73
C ASP A 9 -6.75 -0.11 -25.45
N ARG A 10 -8.04 0.06 -25.09
CA ARG A 10 -8.88 1.12 -25.64
C ARG A 10 -8.41 2.51 -25.24
N ILE A 11 -8.17 2.76 -23.95
CA ILE A 11 -7.74 4.09 -23.49
C ILE A 11 -6.39 4.46 -24.11
N VAL A 12 -5.44 3.52 -24.16
CA VAL A 12 -4.11 3.74 -24.74
C VAL A 12 -4.19 4.01 -26.24
N ARG A 13 -5.09 3.36 -26.98
CA ARG A 13 -5.26 3.61 -28.42
C ARG A 13 -5.94 4.96 -28.69
N ASP A 14 -6.92 5.33 -27.88
CA ASP A 14 -7.78 6.50 -28.13
C ASP A 14 -7.15 7.81 -27.59
N ASN A 15 -6.03 7.75 -26.84
CA ASN A 15 -5.37 8.90 -26.20
C ASN A 15 -3.84 8.80 -26.30
N PRO A 16 -3.08 9.92 -26.24
CA PRO A 16 -1.63 9.90 -26.36
C PRO A 16 -0.94 9.49 -25.04
N ILE A 17 -1.22 8.28 -24.55
CA ILE A 17 -0.70 7.77 -23.28
C ILE A 17 0.81 7.49 -23.39
N ARG A 18 1.59 8.16 -22.53
CA ARG A 18 3.05 7.99 -22.40
C ARG A 18 3.45 7.35 -21.09
N LEU A 19 2.57 7.38 -20.09
CA LEU A 19 2.79 6.82 -18.77
C LEU A 19 1.54 6.09 -18.28
N ILE A 20 1.74 4.87 -17.80
CA ILE A 20 0.75 4.12 -17.05
C ILE A 20 1.20 4.09 -15.58
N SER A 21 0.36 4.62 -14.70
CA SER A 21 0.52 4.52 -13.26
C SER A 21 -0.48 3.51 -12.71
N VAL A 22 -0.03 2.57 -11.88
CA VAL A 22 -0.89 1.55 -11.28
C VAL A 22 -0.84 1.64 -9.76
N ASP A 23 -2.01 1.62 -9.12
CA ASP A 23 -2.10 1.42 -7.69
C ASP A 23 -1.56 0.04 -7.28
N VAL A 24 -1.02 -0.05 -6.07
CA VAL A 24 -0.37 -1.27 -5.60
C VAL A 24 -1.38 -2.23 -4.99
N PHE A 25 -2.03 -1.81 -3.91
CA PHE A 25 -2.73 -2.75 -3.05
C PHE A 25 -4.21 -2.80 -3.36
N ASP A 26 -4.75 -4.01 -3.45
CA ASP A 26 -6.10 -4.28 -3.97
C ASP A 26 -6.28 -3.99 -5.48
N THR A 27 -5.16 -3.68 -6.17
CA THR A 27 -5.08 -3.45 -7.61
C THR A 27 -4.10 -4.41 -8.30
N ILE A 28 -2.78 -4.16 -8.24
CA ILE A 28 -1.75 -5.07 -8.84
C ILE A 28 -1.36 -6.20 -7.88
N LEU A 29 -1.36 -5.92 -6.57
CA LEU A 29 -1.21 -6.91 -5.50
C LEU A 29 -2.53 -7.03 -4.75
N LEU A 30 -3.13 -8.21 -4.78
CA LEU A 30 -4.47 -8.46 -4.27
C LEU A 30 -4.42 -9.03 -2.86
N ARG A 31 -5.15 -8.42 -1.93
CA ARG A 31 -5.38 -8.97 -0.59
C ARG A 31 -6.58 -9.92 -0.55
N GLY A 32 -6.55 -10.82 0.43
CA GLY A 32 -7.73 -11.53 0.91
C GLY A 32 -8.73 -10.59 1.60
N THR A 33 -9.82 -11.14 2.15
CA THR A 33 -10.84 -10.34 2.85
C THR A 33 -10.49 -10.07 4.32
N ARG A 34 -9.26 -10.36 4.76
CA ARG A 34 -8.82 -10.12 6.13
C ARG A 34 -8.60 -8.61 6.32
N PRO A 35 -9.32 -7.98 7.27
CA PRO A 35 -9.19 -6.54 7.49
C PRO A 35 -7.81 -6.20 8.05
N GLU A 36 -7.36 -4.98 7.79
CA GLU A 36 -6.05 -4.48 8.23
C GLU A 36 -5.75 -4.73 9.71
N MET A 37 -6.71 -4.42 10.59
CA MET A 37 -6.53 -4.61 12.03
C MET A 37 -6.28 -6.08 12.42
N ALA A 38 -6.86 -7.02 11.68
CA ALA A 38 -6.63 -8.45 11.90
C ALA A 38 -5.28 -8.89 11.30
N ARG A 39 -4.84 -8.28 10.18
CA ARG A 39 -3.48 -8.50 9.66
C ARG A 39 -2.43 -8.04 10.66
N PHE A 40 -2.60 -6.88 11.29
CA PHE A 40 -1.67 -6.40 12.32
C PHE A 40 -1.63 -7.28 13.57
N GLN A 41 -2.70 -8.00 13.91
CA GLN A 41 -2.64 -9.01 14.96
C GLN A 41 -1.72 -10.17 14.57
N VAL A 42 -1.82 -10.65 13.32
CA VAL A 42 -0.93 -11.69 12.79
C VAL A 42 0.53 -11.23 12.83
N VAL A 43 0.79 -10.00 12.35
CA VAL A 43 2.13 -9.38 12.42
C VAL A 43 2.65 -9.34 13.85
N ALA A 44 1.84 -8.88 14.81
CA ALA A 44 2.27 -8.77 16.21
C ALA A 44 2.62 -10.13 16.83
N HIS A 45 1.89 -11.20 16.50
CA HIS A 45 2.24 -12.55 16.95
C HIS A 45 3.54 -13.06 16.32
N ALA A 46 3.73 -12.81 15.02
CA ALA A 46 4.97 -13.16 14.33
C ALA A 46 6.17 -12.38 14.89
N GLN A 47 5.98 -11.10 15.21
CA GLN A 47 7.00 -10.24 15.81
C GLN A 47 7.36 -10.73 17.21
N ALA A 48 6.38 -11.05 18.06
CA ALA A 48 6.62 -11.63 19.38
C ALA A 48 7.47 -12.91 19.28
N ALA A 49 7.14 -13.81 18.35
CA ALA A 49 7.90 -15.04 18.12
C ALA A 49 9.34 -14.76 17.61
N ALA A 50 9.52 -13.77 16.74
CA ALA A 50 10.83 -13.37 16.23
C ALA A 50 11.73 -12.73 17.31
N LEU A 51 11.14 -11.96 18.23
CA LEU A 51 11.81 -11.39 19.39
C LEU A 51 12.18 -12.47 20.42
N ALA A 52 11.29 -13.43 20.68
CA ALA A 52 11.55 -14.52 21.62
C ALA A 52 12.76 -15.38 21.20
N LYS A 53 12.92 -15.63 19.89
CA LYS A 53 14.12 -16.29 19.32
C LYS A 53 15.42 -15.54 19.59
N ARG A 54 15.35 -14.25 19.93
CA ARG A 54 16.48 -13.37 20.27
C ARG A 54 16.58 -13.10 21.78
N GLY A 55 15.82 -13.84 22.60
CA GLY A 55 15.82 -13.69 24.06
C GLY A 55 15.01 -12.50 24.57
N VAL A 56 14.21 -11.83 23.72
CA VAL A 56 13.39 -10.67 24.08
C VAL A 56 11.92 -11.11 24.15
N TRP A 57 11.34 -11.06 25.35
CA TRP A 57 9.97 -11.51 25.59
C TRP A 57 9.03 -10.31 25.64
N VAL A 58 8.07 -10.27 24.71
CA VAL A 58 7.06 -9.23 24.62
C VAL A 58 5.74 -9.88 24.22
N GLU A 59 4.66 -9.54 24.92
CA GLU A 59 3.33 -10.02 24.59
C GLU A 59 2.86 -9.49 23.23
N ALA A 60 2.26 -10.35 22.41
CA ALA A 60 1.75 -9.98 21.09
C ALA A 60 0.69 -8.86 21.17
N ASP A 61 -0.17 -8.89 22.20
CA ASP A 61 -1.18 -7.84 22.44
C ASP A 61 -0.53 -6.47 22.70
N ALA A 62 0.65 -6.42 23.36
CA ALA A 62 1.39 -5.19 23.61
C ALA A 62 2.02 -4.64 22.33
N LEU A 63 2.63 -5.51 21.50
CA LEU A 63 3.13 -5.14 20.16
C LEU A 63 2.03 -4.60 19.28
N TYR A 64 0.88 -5.29 19.26
CA TYR A 64 -0.30 -4.86 18.51
C TYR A 64 -0.79 -3.48 18.95
N ALA A 65 -0.99 -3.28 20.25
CA ALA A 65 -1.44 -2.00 20.79
C ALA A 65 -0.45 -0.86 20.49
N ALA A 66 0.85 -1.10 20.73
CA ALA A 66 1.91 -0.14 20.44
C ALA A 66 1.93 0.23 18.95
N ARG A 67 1.81 -0.75 18.04
CA ARG A 67 1.80 -0.53 16.58
C ARG A 67 0.64 0.35 16.12
N LEU A 68 -0.55 0.19 16.70
CA LEU A 68 -1.71 1.00 16.36
C LEU A 68 -1.59 2.44 16.89
N VAL A 69 -1.12 2.59 18.12
CA VAL A 69 -0.87 3.92 18.72
C VAL A 69 0.24 4.64 17.94
N ALA A 70 1.32 3.94 17.61
CA ALA A 70 2.43 4.45 16.81
C ALA A 70 1.96 4.91 15.43
N ALA A 71 1.21 4.10 14.69
CA ALA A 71 0.68 4.51 13.38
C ALA A 71 -0.19 5.76 13.47
N ARG A 72 -1.15 5.78 14.40
CA ARG A 72 -2.01 6.95 14.62
C ARG A 72 -1.19 8.20 14.98
N THR A 73 -0.11 8.03 15.72
CA THR A 73 0.78 9.12 16.13
C THR A 73 1.66 9.59 14.97
N ALA A 74 2.22 8.68 14.18
CA ALA A 74 2.98 8.98 12.98
C ALA A 74 2.14 9.81 11.98
N TYR A 75 0.89 9.40 11.73
CA TYR A 75 -0.04 10.18 10.90
C TYR A 75 -0.35 11.59 11.46
N ARG A 76 -0.16 11.83 12.77
CA ARG A 76 -0.36 13.14 13.39
C ARG A 76 0.90 14.01 13.44
N LEU A 77 2.09 13.40 13.52
CA LEU A 77 3.36 14.10 13.75
C LEU A 77 4.03 14.61 12.47
N ILE A 78 3.73 14.01 11.31
CA ILE A 78 4.37 14.39 10.05
C ILE A 78 3.81 15.73 9.57
N ARG A 79 4.67 16.76 9.65
CA ARG A 79 4.44 18.11 9.13
C ARG A 79 4.75 18.15 7.63
N THR A 80 3.71 18.01 6.84
CA THR A 80 3.43 18.72 5.58
C THR A 80 4.62 19.23 4.75
N VAL A 81 4.90 18.53 3.65
CA VAL A 81 5.09 19.22 2.36
C VAL A 81 3.66 19.39 1.81
N GLU A 82 3.21 20.63 1.58
CA GLU A 82 1.88 20.96 1.01
C GLU A 82 0.59 20.54 1.76
N GLY A 83 0.64 20.09 3.01
CA GLY A 83 -0.59 19.80 3.79
C GLY A 83 -0.99 18.33 3.88
N GLU A 84 -0.20 17.44 3.28
CA GLU A 84 -0.47 16.00 3.21
C GLU A 84 0.37 15.19 4.23
N ARG A 85 -0.09 13.96 4.56
CA ARG A 85 0.38 13.15 5.69
C ARG A 85 0.45 11.67 5.31
N GLU A 86 1.61 11.03 5.47
CA GLU A 86 1.72 9.56 5.45
C GLU A 86 2.81 9.09 6.43
N GLY A 87 2.54 8.06 7.24
CA GLY A 87 3.51 7.51 8.19
C GLY A 87 4.55 6.60 7.52
N HIS A 88 5.84 6.85 7.72
CA HIS A 88 6.89 5.93 7.26
C HIS A 88 7.00 4.72 8.22
N LEU A 89 7.10 3.49 7.69
CA LEU A 89 7.18 2.27 8.52
C LEU A 89 8.26 2.36 9.60
N ASP A 90 9.46 2.84 9.26
CA ASP A 90 10.55 3.00 10.22
C ASP A 90 10.21 3.92 11.40
N LEU A 91 9.45 4.99 11.14
CA LEU A 91 8.98 5.89 12.19
C LEU A 91 8.00 5.17 13.11
N ILE A 92 7.08 4.40 12.52
CA ILE A 92 6.08 3.62 13.26
C ILE A 92 6.79 2.60 14.14
N LEU A 93 7.72 1.81 13.59
CA LEU A 93 8.43 0.77 14.33
C LEU A 93 9.40 1.35 15.37
N GLY A 94 10.02 2.50 15.09
CA GLY A 94 10.79 3.26 16.08
C GLY A 94 9.93 3.68 17.28
N MET A 95 8.71 4.16 17.04
CA MET A 95 7.75 4.47 18.11
C MET A 95 7.31 3.21 18.87
N VAL A 96 7.14 2.07 18.19
CA VAL A 96 6.84 0.79 18.85
C VAL A 96 7.96 0.38 19.79
N CYS A 97 9.21 0.41 19.32
CA CYS A 97 10.37 0.10 20.17
C CYS A 97 10.46 1.05 21.37
N ALA A 98 10.27 2.36 21.15
CA ALA A 98 10.28 3.34 22.23
C ALA A 98 9.16 3.09 23.26
N ALA A 99 7.93 2.84 22.80
CA ALA A 99 6.78 2.61 23.67
C ALA A 99 6.94 1.35 24.54
N LEU A 100 7.58 0.31 24.01
CA LEU A 100 7.79 -0.97 24.68
C LEU A 100 9.19 -1.11 25.30
N ARG A 101 9.99 -0.03 25.31
CA ARG A 101 11.37 0.00 25.82
C ARG A 101 12.27 -1.08 25.22
N LEU A 102 12.08 -1.36 23.93
CA LEU A 102 12.91 -2.28 23.16
C LEU A 102 14.13 -1.56 22.62
N ASP A 103 15.22 -2.30 22.42
CA ASP A 103 16.39 -1.80 21.71
C ASP A 103 15.98 -1.32 20.29
N PRO A 104 16.29 -0.08 19.88
CA PRO A 104 16.05 0.41 18.53
C PRO A 104 16.62 -0.49 17.41
N ALA A 105 17.69 -1.25 17.69
CA ALA A 105 18.27 -2.23 16.77
C ALA A 105 17.31 -3.38 16.40
N LEU A 106 16.19 -3.54 17.12
CA LEU A 106 15.14 -4.51 16.81
C LEU A 106 14.14 -4.00 15.78
N ALA A 107 14.08 -2.69 15.48
CA ALA A 107 13.14 -2.15 14.50
C ALA A 107 13.29 -2.79 13.10
N PRO A 108 14.50 -3.03 12.56
CA PRO A 108 14.67 -3.77 11.31
C PRO A 108 14.12 -5.21 11.36
N VAL A 109 14.22 -5.89 12.52
CA VAL A 109 13.65 -7.24 12.70
C VAL A 109 12.13 -7.18 12.65
N LEU A 110 11.52 -6.18 13.30
CA LEU A 110 10.07 -5.97 13.25
C LEU A 110 9.60 -5.65 11.83
N ALA A 111 10.39 -4.88 11.07
CA ALA A 111 10.12 -4.51 9.69
C ALA A 111 10.19 -5.71 8.74
N GLU A 112 11.21 -6.56 8.89
CA GLU A 112 11.36 -7.80 8.13
C GLU A 112 10.16 -8.73 8.37
N VAL A 113 9.73 -8.89 9.63
CA VAL A 113 8.54 -9.68 9.94
C VAL A 113 7.27 -9.08 9.33
N GLU A 114 7.10 -7.75 9.37
CA GLU A 114 5.95 -7.07 8.75
C GLU A 114 5.95 -7.26 7.22
N PHE A 115 7.12 -7.21 6.57
CA PHE A 115 7.29 -7.52 5.15
C PHE A 115 6.89 -8.96 4.82
N GLU A 116 7.40 -9.95 5.56
CA GLU A 116 7.09 -11.37 5.32
C GLU A 116 5.60 -11.67 5.54
N CYS A 117 4.99 -11.07 6.56
CA CYS A 117 3.54 -11.19 6.78
C CYS A 117 2.74 -10.56 5.63
N GLU A 118 3.13 -9.39 5.15
CA GLU A 118 2.45 -8.74 4.03
C GLU A 118 2.60 -9.56 2.75
N LEU A 119 3.80 -10.11 2.49
CA LEU A 119 4.06 -11.01 1.36
C LEU A 119 3.16 -12.26 1.40
N ALA A 120 2.99 -12.87 2.57
CA ALA A 120 2.16 -14.06 2.75
C ALA A 120 0.65 -13.81 2.56
N GLU A 121 0.19 -12.56 2.74
CA GLU A 121 -1.22 -12.16 2.62
C GLU A 121 -1.61 -11.69 1.21
N LEU A 122 -0.62 -11.48 0.33
CA LEU A 122 -0.78 -10.91 -0.99
C LEU A 122 -0.69 -11.97 -2.08
N THR A 123 -1.42 -11.74 -3.17
CA THR A 123 -1.28 -12.49 -4.42
C THR A 123 -1.14 -11.53 -5.59
N GLY A 124 -0.32 -11.88 -6.59
CA GLY A 124 -0.14 -11.06 -7.78
C GLY A 124 -1.35 -11.09 -8.73
N ASN A 125 -1.77 -9.93 -9.24
CA ASN A 125 -2.78 -9.82 -10.29
C ASN A 125 -2.15 -10.08 -11.67
N ALA A 126 -1.81 -11.34 -11.96
CA ALA A 126 -1.14 -11.72 -13.20
C ALA A 126 -1.85 -11.21 -14.49
N PRO A 127 -3.19 -11.28 -14.62
CA PRO A 127 -3.85 -10.74 -15.81
C PRO A 127 -3.66 -9.23 -16.01
N LEU A 128 -3.52 -8.45 -14.94
CA LEU A 128 -3.20 -7.03 -15.06
C LEU A 128 -1.72 -6.83 -15.41
N ALA A 129 -0.83 -7.56 -14.74
CA ALA A 129 0.61 -7.52 -15.01
C ALA A 129 0.93 -7.83 -16.48
N ASP A 130 0.28 -8.84 -17.07
CA ASP A 130 0.48 -9.22 -18.47
C ASP A 130 0.13 -8.08 -19.44
N VAL A 131 -0.92 -7.31 -19.15
CA VAL A 131 -1.34 -6.17 -19.97
C VAL A 131 -0.38 -5.00 -19.83
N LEU A 132 0.05 -4.72 -18.60
CA LEU A 132 1.04 -3.68 -18.32
C LEU A 132 2.36 -3.98 -19.05
N ASN A 133 2.82 -5.24 -19.02
CA ASN A 133 4.00 -5.68 -19.76
C ASN A 133 3.88 -5.49 -21.27
N ARG A 134 2.69 -5.74 -21.86
CA ARG A 134 2.47 -5.48 -23.29
C ARG A 134 2.64 -4.01 -23.65
N HIS A 135 2.14 -3.10 -22.80
CA HIS A 135 2.29 -1.67 -23.02
C HIS A 135 3.71 -1.18 -22.74
N HIS A 136 4.38 -1.74 -21.73
CA HIS A 136 5.80 -1.52 -21.47
C HIS A 136 6.66 -1.90 -22.67
N ALA A 137 6.45 -3.10 -23.23
CA ALA A 137 7.14 -3.56 -24.42
C ALA A 137 6.85 -2.72 -25.68
N ALA A 138 5.72 -1.99 -25.69
CA ALA A 138 5.38 -1.02 -26.74
C ALA A 138 5.99 0.37 -26.51
N GLY A 139 6.83 0.54 -25.48
CA GLY A 139 7.55 1.78 -25.17
C GLY A 139 6.83 2.74 -24.23
N ILE A 140 5.70 2.34 -23.64
CA ILE A 140 4.99 3.16 -22.64
C ILE A 140 5.63 2.93 -21.28
N ARG A 141 5.98 3.99 -20.55
CA ARG A 141 6.50 3.83 -19.19
C ARG A 141 5.41 3.29 -18.26
N VAL A 142 5.78 2.37 -17.37
CA VAL A 142 4.87 1.81 -16.36
C VAL A 142 5.48 1.98 -14.97
N VAL A 143 4.75 2.64 -14.07
CA VAL A 143 5.18 2.90 -12.69
C VAL A 143 4.08 2.51 -11.71
N PHE A 144 4.45 2.22 -10.46
CA PHE A 144 3.46 2.08 -9.39
C PHE A 144 3.28 3.39 -8.58
N ALA A 145 2.11 3.58 -7.98
CA ALA A 145 1.80 4.70 -7.09
C ALA A 145 1.00 4.22 -5.87
N SER A 146 1.53 4.41 -4.66
CA SER A 146 0.99 3.81 -3.43
C SER A 146 0.75 4.81 -2.31
N ASP A 147 -0.49 4.80 -1.79
CA ASP A 147 -0.89 5.50 -0.55
C ASP A 147 -0.81 4.53 0.63
N MET A 148 0.41 4.12 0.99
CA MET A 148 0.67 3.25 2.14
C MET A 148 1.95 3.65 2.86
N TYR A 149 2.01 3.26 4.13
CA TYR A 149 3.14 3.45 5.02
C TYR A 149 4.44 2.69 4.63
N LEU A 150 4.42 1.94 3.53
CA LEU A 150 5.58 1.18 3.04
C LEU A 150 6.39 2.03 2.05
N PRO A 151 7.72 2.12 2.20
CA PRO A 151 8.60 2.75 1.22
C PRO A 151 8.51 2.11 -0.16
N ALA A 152 8.83 2.87 -1.20
CA ALA A 152 8.81 2.40 -2.59
C ALA A 152 9.74 1.19 -2.79
N GLY A 153 10.90 1.16 -2.13
CA GLY A 153 11.82 0.01 -2.19
C GLY A 153 11.19 -1.28 -1.63
N THR A 154 10.47 -1.19 -0.51
CA THR A 154 9.76 -2.32 0.10
C THR A 154 8.62 -2.81 -0.81
N ILE A 155 7.86 -1.88 -1.37
CA ILE A 155 6.78 -2.19 -2.33
C ILE A 155 7.33 -2.87 -3.58
N ALA A 156 8.44 -2.36 -4.14
CA ALA A 156 9.10 -2.99 -5.29
C ALA A 156 9.56 -4.41 -4.96
N GLY A 157 10.05 -4.65 -3.74
CA GLY A 157 10.37 -5.98 -3.23
C GLY A 157 9.16 -6.93 -3.21
N LEU A 158 8.00 -6.46 -2.72
CA LEU A 158 6.76 -7.25 -2.74
C LEU A 158 6.31 -7.58 -4.17
N ILE A 159 6.31 -6.59 -5.06
CA ILE A 159 5.95 -6.78 -6.46
C ILE A 159 6.91 -7.77 -7.13
N GLY A 160 8.22 -7.61 -6.96
CA GLY A 160 9.22 -8.49 -7.57
C GLY A 160 9.14 -9.94 -7.09
N ARG A 161 8.69 -10.18 -5.85
CA ARG A 161 8.45 -11.55 -5.33
C ARG A 161 7.18 -12.18 -5.89
N LEU A 162 6.11 -11.39 -6.04
CA LEU A 162 4.77 -11.90 -6.42
C LEU A 162 4.49 -11.87 -7.93
N LEU A 163 5.17 -10.99 -8.66
CA LEU A 163 5.04 -10.74 -10.09
C LEU A 163 6.44 -10.50 -10.70
N PRO A 164 7.35 -11.48 -10.65
CA PRO A 164 8.74 -11.31 -11.12
C PRO A 164 8.85 -10.96 -12.61
N GLN A 165 7.81 -11.25 -13.39
CA GLN A 165 7.74 -10.91 -14.81
C GLN A 165 7.29 -9.47 -15.08
N LEU A 166 6.74 -8.75 -14.10
CA LEU A 166 6.21 -7.41 -14.30
C LEU A 166 7.35 -6.39 -14.42
N ALA A 167 7.46 -5.77 -15.58
CA ALA A 167 8.41 -4.68 -15.82
C ALA A 167 7.83 -3.35 -15.32
N LEU A 168 8.60 -2.67 -14.48
CA LEU A 168 8.27 -1.35 -13.93
C LEU A 168 9.49 -0.44 -14.07
N ASP A 169 9.26 0.81 -14.47
CA ASP A 169 10.29 1.83 -14.65
C ASP A 169 10.51 2.66 -13.38
N GLY A 170 9.90 2.27 -12.26
CA GLY A 170 9.99 2.93 -10.96
C GLY A 170 8.68 2.90 -10.18
N GLY A 171 8.63 3.67 -9.10
CA GLY A 171 7.38 3.87 -8.38
C GLY A 171 7.46 4.92 -7.28
N TYR A 172 6.27 5.33 -6.86
CA TYR A 172 6.03 6.47 -5.99
C TYR A 172 5.30 6.00 -4.75
N SER A 173 5.90 6.20 -3.58
CA SER A 173 5.24 5.94 -2.30
C SER A 173 5.00 7.23 -1.55
N SER A 174 3.78 7.37 -1.03
CA SER A 174 3.42 8.42 -0.09
C SER A 174 4.27 8.40 1.19
N ALA A 175 4.74 7.23 1.63
CA ALA A 175 5.66 7.13 2.76
C ALA A 175 7.00 7.84 2.51
N ASP A 176 7.50 7.80 1.27
CA ASP A 176 8.76 8.44 0.89
C ASP A 176 8.58 9.94 0.60
N LEU A 177 7.43 10.31 0.01
CA LEU A 177 7.21 11.64 -0.53
C LEU A 177 6.42 12.56 0.41
N GLY A 178 5.78 12.02 1.44
CA GLY A 178 4.91 12.77 2.37
C GLY A 178 3.64 13.32 1.74
N VAL A 179 3.29 12.86 0.53
CA VAL A 179 2.11 13.25 -0.24
C VAL A 179 1.37 12.03 -0.74
N THR A 180 0.06 12.15 -0.88
CA THR A 180 -0.91 11.10 -1.15
C THR A 180 -1.56 11.27 -2.52
N LYS A 181 -2.05 10.18 -3.10
CA LYS A 181 -2.96 10.17 -4.26
C LYS A 181 -4.29 10.81 -3.90
N ARG A 182 -4.81 10.56 -2.69
CA ARG A 182 -6.08 11.14 -2.22
C ARG A 182 -6.06 12.68 -2.17
N GLY A 183 -4.94 13.27 -1.75
CA GLY A 183 -4.75 14.72 -1.77
C GLY A 183 -4.31 15.27 -3.13
N GLY A 184 -3.84 14.39 -4.03
CA GLY A 184 -3.37 14.72 -5.36
C GLY A 184 -1.88 15.07 -5.42
N GLY A 185 -1.23 15.32 -4.28
CA GLY A 185 0.19 15.64 -4.21
C GLY A 185 1.09 14.57 -4.83
N LEU A 186 0.77 13.29 -4.66
CA LEU A 186 1.56 12.21 -5.28
C LEU A 186 1.50 12.28 -6.82
N PHE A 187 0.33 12.56 -7.40
CA PHE A 187 0.20 12.77 -8.84
C PHE A 187 0.94 14.01 -9.33
N LYS A 188 0.95 15.12 -8.57
CA LYS A 188 1.77 16.29 -8.93
C LYS A 188 3.26 15.95 -9.00
N VAL A 189 3.76 15.21 -8.01
CA VAL A 189 5.15 14.77 -7.99
C VAL A 189 5.45 13.86 -9.18
N LEU A 190 4.57 12.89 -9.44
CA LEU A 190 4.68 11.96 -10.56
C LEU A 190 4.70 12.69 -11.91
N LEU A 191 3.75 13.59 -12.18
CA LEU A 191 3.70 14.37 -13.43
C LEU A 191 4.99 15.18 -13.64
N ARG A 192 5.50 15.81 -12.58
CA ARG A 192 6.73 16.61 -12.61
C ARG A 192 7.98 15.75 -12.87
N GLN A 193 8.13 14.63 -12.17
CA GLN A 193 9.31 13.76 -12.28
C GLN A 193 9.33 13.00 -13.62
N GLU A 194 8.16 12.60 -14.10
CA GLU A 194 7.99 11.91 -15.38
C GLU A 194 7.99 12.86 -16.58
N GLN A 195 7.89 14.17 -16.34
CA GLN A 195 7.83 15.21 -17.38
C GLN A 195 6.71 14.96 -18.40
N VAL A 196 5.53 14.62 -17.89
CA VAL A 196 4.34 14.31 -18.70
C VAL A 196 3.16 15.20 -18.31
N GLU A 197 2.34 15.52 -19.30
CA GLU A 197 1.08 16.24 -19.09
C GLU A 197 0.01 15.28 -18.57
N PRO A 198 -0.96 15.73 -17.75
CA PRO A 198 -2.01 14.88 -17.19
C PRO A 198 -2.75 14.01 -18.21
N GLY A 199 -3.12 14.59 -19.36
CA GLY A 199 -3.83 13.87 -20.44
C GLY A 199 -3.00 12.80 -21.15
N SER A 200 -1.70 12.69 -20.84
CA SER A 200 -0.84 11.60 -21.34
C SER A 200 -0.60 10.50 -20.30
N VAL A 201 -1.29 10.57 -19.15
CA VAL A 201 -1.20 9.58 -18.07
C VAL A 201 -2.49 8.78 -17.99
N LEU A 202 -2.36 7.47 -17.87
CA LEU A 202 -3.42 6.57 -17.42
C LEU A 202 -3.11 6.09 -16.01
N HIS A 203 -3.95 6.42 -15.03
CA HIS A 203 -3.89 5.83 -13.70
C HIS A 203 -4.99 4.79 -13.49
N MET A 204 -4.69 3.73 -12.74
CA MET A 204 -5.69 2.71 -12.40
C MET A 204 -5.54 2.22 -10.96
N GLY A 205 -6.67 2.04 -10.29
CA GLY A 205 -6.72 1.59 -8.91
C GLY A 205 -8.14 1.36 -8.41
N ASP A 206 -8.26 0.82 -7.19
CA ASP A 206 -9.52 0.38 -6.61
C ASP A 206 -10.28 1.49 -5.87
N SER A 207 -9.59 2.54 -5.42
CA SER A 207 -10.16 3.63 -4.62
C SER A 207 -10.91 4.64 -5.49
N GLU A 208 -12.21 4.80 -5.24
CA GLU A 208 -13.02 5.81 -5.94
C GLU A 208 -12.50 7.24 -5.72
N THR A 209 -11.89 7.53 -4.56
CA THR A 209 -11.37 8.87 -4.28
C THR A 209 -9.92 9.00 -4.74
N ALA A 210 -9.04 8.10 -4.30
CA ALA A 210 -7.60 8.25 -4.50
C ALA A 210 -7.18 7.91 -5.94
N ASP A 211 -7.82 6.93 -6.58
CA ASP A 211 -7.38 6.43 -7.89
C ASP A 211 -8.31 6.85 -9.02
N VAL A 212 -9.48 7.42 -8.71
CA VAL A 212 -10.48 7.82 -9.71
C VAL A 212 -10.80 9.31 -9.63
N ALA A 213 -11.46 9.78 -8.58
CA ALA A 213 -11.94 11.16 -8.51
C ALA A 213 -10.81 12.19 -8.54
N THR A 214 -9.77 11.99 -7.72
CA THR A 214 -8.64 12.91 -7.61
C THR A 214 -7.84 13.01 -8.91
N PRO A 215 -7.28 11.92 -9.47
CA PRO A 215 -6.54 12.00 -10.72
C PRO A 215 -7.41 12.49 -11.89
N ARG A 216 -8.68 12.09 -11.97
CA ARG A 216 -9.60 12.60 -12.99
C ARG A 216 -9.78 14.11 -12.91
N SER A 217 -9.90 14.67 -11.71
CA SER A 217 -10.00 16.14 -11.51
C SER A 217 -8.75 16.89 -11.96
N MET A 218 -7.61 16.20 -12.05
CA MET A 218 -6.33 16.74 -12.53
C MET A 218 -6.15 16.57 -14.05
N GLY A 219 -7.12 15.98 -14.76
CA GLY A 219 -7.03 15.71 -16.20
C GLY A 219 -6.33 14.40 -16.55
N ILE A 220 -6.08 13.52 -15.58
CA ILE A 220 -5.49 12.19 -15.80
C ILE A 220 -6.58 11.22 -16.27
N HIS A 221 -6.28 10.37 -17.26
CA HIS A 221 -7.17 9.28 -17.64
C HIS A 221 -7.20 8.23 -16.52
N VAL A 222 -8.38 7.73 -16.19
CA VAL A 222 -8.54 6.80 -15.07
C VAL A 222 -9.26 5.53 -15.47
N LEU A 223 -8.84 4.41 -14.88
CA LEU A 223 -9.53 3.14 -14.97
C LEU A 223 -9.77 2.58 -13.57
N HIS A 224 -11.03 2.51 -13.16
CA HIS A 224 -11.41 2.00 -11.85
C HIS A 224 -11.36 0.47 -11.82
N THR A 225 -10.65 -0.09 -10.84
CA THR A 225 -10.48 -1.54 -10.65
C THR A 225 -11.01 -2.00 -9.29
N PRO A 226 -12.31 -1.84 -9.01
CA PRO A 226 -12.85 -2.18 -7.70
C PRO A 226 -12.78 -3.69 -7.44
N ARG A 227 -12.56 -4.05 -6.17
CA ARG A 227 -12.74 -5.43 -5.72
C ARG A 227 -14.19 -5.90 -5.97
N PRO A 228 -14.44 -7.18 -6.29
CA PRO A 228 -15.80 -7.68 -6.55
C PRO A 228 -16.76 -7.44 -5.38
N ALA A 229 -18.04 -7.17 -5.65
CA ALA A 229 -19.05 -6.89 -4.62
C ALA A 229 -19.10 -7.94 -3.49
N ARG A 230 -18.97 -9.23 -3.83
CA ARG A 230 -18.88 -10.32 -2.84
C ARG A 230 -17.69 -10.17 -1.89
N TRP A 231 -16.54 -9.73 -2.42
CA TRP A 231 -15.33 -9.49 -1.64
C TRP A 231 -15.56 -8.31 -0.70
N GLN A 232 -16.12 -7.21 -1.21
CA GLN A 232 -16.41 -6.00 -0.43
C GLN A 232 -17.37 -6.30 0.72
N HIS A 233 -18.41 -7.11 0.46
CA HIS A 233 -19.38 -7.52 1.47
C HIS A 233 -18.73 -8.34 2.59
N ILE A 234 -17.96 -9.38 2.24
CA ILE A 234 -17.26 -10.22 3.23
C ILE A 234 -16.23 -9.41 4.02
N HIS A 235 -15.46 -8.56 3.33
CA HIS A 235 -14.49 -7.67 3.96
C HIS A 235 -15.18 -6.74 4.97
N GLY A 236 -16.30 -6.12 4.60
CA GLY A 236 -17.07 -5.24 5.49
C GLY A 236 -17.60 -5.95 6.75
N LEU A 237 -18.08 -7.20 6.63
CA LEU A 237 -18.47 -8.00 7.78
C LEU A 237 -17.28 -8.30 8.70
N ARG A 238 -16.16 -8.73 8.13
CA ARG A 238 -14.94 -9.02 8.90
C ARG A 238 -14.37 -7.79 9.58
N GLN A 239 -14.43 -6.62 8.92
CA GLN A 239 -13.99 -5.35 9.50
C GLN A 239 -14.80 -4.99 10.76
N LYS A 240 -16.12 -5.17 10.74
CA LYS A 240 -16.97 -4.97 11.93
C LYS A 240 -16.59 -5.92 13.08
N MET A 241 -16.30 -7.18 12.78
CA MET A 241 -15.86 -8.15 13.79
C MET A 241 -14.48 -7.80 14.37
N ALA A 242 -13.52 -7.41 13.54
CA ALA A 242 -12.18 -7.02 13.97
C ALA A 242 -12.20 -5.81 14.92
N LEU A 243 -13.12 -4.86 14.72
CA LEU A 243 -13.31 -3.73 15.62
C LEU A 243 -13.72 -4.16 17.04
N LEU A 244 -14.53 -5.22 17.18
CA LEU A 244 -14.94 -5.74 18.49
C LEU A 244 -13.75 -6.39 19.21
N GLN A 245 -12.96 -7.19 18.49
CA GLN A 245 -11.75 -7.84 19.03
C GLN A 245 -10.70 -6.80 19.43
N HIS A 246 -10.50 -5.77 18.60
CA HIS A 246 -9.61 -4.67 18.91
C HIS A 246 -9.96 -3.97 20.22
N ARG A 247 -11.24 -3.65 20.46
CA ARG A 247 -11.69 -3.03 21.72
C ARG A 247 -11.46 -3.91 22.93
N ALA A 248 -11.44 -5.23 22.77
CA ALA A 248 -11.09 -6.15 23.85
C ALA A 248 -9.58 -6.12 24.13
N ILE A 249 -8.73 -6.16 23.09
CA ILE A 249 -7.27 -6.14 23.23
C ILE A 249 -6.78 -4.81 23.83
N MET A 250 -7.27 -3.68 23.33
CA MET A 250 -6.88 -2.37 23.87
C MET A 250 -7.24 -2.18 25.34
N ARG A 251 -8.26 -2.90 25.85
CA ARG A 251 -8.61 -2.90 27.28
C ARG A 251 -7.69 -3.77 28.13
N ARG A 252 -7.06 -4.80 27.55
CA ARG A 252 -6.09 -5.66 28.25
C ARG A 252 -4.69 -5.06 28.26
N ALA A 253 -4.37 -4.24 27.26
CA ALA A 253 -3.07 -3.57 27.11
C ALA A 253 -2.98 -2.21 27.83
N ALA A 254 -4.09 -1.71 28.36
CA ALA A 254 -4.17 -0.47 29.15
C ALA A 254 -4.07 -0.80 30.65
#